data_AF-A0A0B6XEW0-F1
#
_entry.id   AF-A0A0B6XEW0-F1
#
_cell.length_a   1.000
_cell.length_b   1.000
_cell.length_c   1.000
_cell.angle_alpha   90.00
_cell.angle_beta   90.00
_cell.angle_gamma   90.00
#
_symmetry.space_group_name_H-M   'P 1'
#
loop_
_entity.id
_entity.type
_entity.pdbx_description
1 polymer ?
#
loop_
_entity_poly.entity_id
_entity_poly.type
_entity_poly.pdbx_seq_one_letter_code
_entity_poly.pdbx_strand_id
1 'polypeptide(L)'
;MWGTLLCSPVQGYSGQKVDISYQTQVPPAVLYHGIATCFLDSIFQQGLVAGLRHYVPLSTDEATAIKVGQRHGKPGTLKINAQLMHEQGFKFHQADNGVWLTKSVLVKYISFN
;
A
#
# COMPACT_ATOMS: atom_id res chain seq x y z
N MET A 1 -24.49 18.09 20.12
CA MET A 1 -24.74 18.80 18.85
C MET A 1 -23.48 19.60 18.48
N TRP A 2 -22.53 18.94 17.83
CA TRP A 2 -21.39 19.49 17.06
C TRP A 2 -21.10 18.35 16.07
N GLY A 3 -21.21 18.43 14.76
CA GLY A 3 -20.94 19.52 13.83
C GLY A 3 -20.08 18.89 12.75
N THR A 4 -20.70 18.42 11.68
CA THR A 4 -20.09 17.85 10.46
C THR A 4 -18.97 18.77 9.94
N LEU A 5 -17.84 18.19 9.50
CA LEU A 5 -17.20 18.42 8.19
C LEU A 5 -15.75 17.88 8.14
N LEU A 6 -15.53 17.02 7.15
CA LEU A 6 -14.40 16.97 6.21
C LEU A 6 -13.01 16.47 6.65
N CYS A 7 -12.58 15.45 5.88
CA CYS A 7 -11.20 15.10 5.54
C CYS A 7 -10.24 16.29 5.68
N SER A 8 -9.48 16.31 6.76
CA SER A 8 -8.22 17.07 6.81
C SER A 8 -7.09 16.08 6.56
N PRO A 9 -6.38 16.13 5.42
CA PRO A 9 -5.09 15.46 5.32
C PRO A 9 -4.19 16.13 6.35
N VAL A 10 -3.68 15.36 7.31
CA VAL A 10 -2.66 15.85 8.23
C VAL A 10 -1.49 16.42 7.40
N GLN A 11 -1.26 17.72 7.54
CA GLN A 11 -0.13 18.40 6.92
C GLN A 11 1.16 17.94 7.58
N GLY A 12 1.98 17.22 6.82
CA GLY A 12 3.41 17.05 7.09
C GLY A 12 4.16 17.43 5.82
N TYR A 13 4.55 18.70 5.70
CA TYR A 13 5.32 19.18 4.56
C TYR A 13 6.81 18.83 4.71
N SER A 14 7.31 18.19 3.64
CA SER A 14 8.61 18.35 2.99
C SER A 14 9.91 17.98 3.71
N GLY A 15 10.79 17.28 2.96
CA GLY A 15 12.17 17.75 2.92
C GLY A 15 13.28 16.74 3.13
N GLN A 16 13.21 15.55 2.54
CA GLN A 16 14.45 14.90 2.11
C GLN A 16 14.13 13.88 1.02
N LYS A 17 14.68 14.10 -0.19
CA LYS A 17 14.95 13.02 -1.14
C LYS A 17 16.01 12.14 -0.48
N VAL A 18 15.63 11.38 0.54
CA VAL A 18 16.45 10.25 0.93
C VAL A 18 16.20 9.27 -0.20
N ASP A 19 17.18 9.15 -1.08
CA ASP A 19 17.27 8.05 -2.03
C ASP A 19 17.57 6.81 -1.18
N ILE A 20 16.58 6.38 -0.40
CA ILE A 20 16.68 5.19 0.44
C ILE A 20 16.74 4.07 -0.57
N SER A 21 17.97 3.69 -0.90
CA SER A 21 18.29 2.55 -1.73
C SER A 21 18.01 1.32 -0.89
N TYR A 22 16.74 0.98 -0.74
CA TYR A 22 16.37 -0.28 -0.14
C TYR A 22 16.92 -1.40 -1.02
N GLN A 23 17.54 -2.40 -0.42
CA GLN A 23 18.00 -3.55 -1.19
C GLN A 23 16.81 -4.27 -1.80
N THR A 24 16.93 -4.66 -3.06
CA THR A 24 15.89 -5.48 -3.70
C THR A 24 15.92 -6.85 -3.05
N GLN A 25 14.75 -7.32 -2.62
CA GLN A 25 14.59 -8.62 -1.98
C GLN A 25 13.45 -9.40 -2.64
N VAL A 26 13.56 -10.73 -2.58
CA VAL A 26 12.52 -11.62 -3.09
C VAL A 26 11.34 -11.57 -2.12
N PRO A 27 10.16 -11.11 -2.55
CA PRO A 27 9.00 -11.02 -1.69
C PRO A 27 8.42 -12.41 -1.40
N PRO A 28 7.60 -12.55 -0.34
CA PRO A 28 6.78 -13.74 -0.14
C PRO A 28 5.72 -13.88 -1.25
N ALA A 29 5.07 -15.04 -1.33
CA ALA A 29 4.04 -15.32 -2.33
C ALA A 29 2.92 -14.27 -2.33
N VAL A 30 2.50 -13.87 -1.13
CA VAL A 30 1.39 -12.94 -0.93
C VAL A 30 1.81 -11.84 0.03
N LEU A 31 1.42 -10.62 -0.32
CA LEU A 31 1.46 -9.45 0.54
C LEU A 31 0.06 -8.81 0.64
N TYR A 32 -0.14 -7.96 1.62
CA TYR A 32 -1.40 -7.31 1.92
C TYR A 32 -1.24 -5.79 1.95
N HIS A 33 -2.21 -5.07 1.42
CA HIS A 33 -2.30 -3.62 1.51
C HIS A 33 -3.61 -3.21 2.17
N GLY A 34 -3.49 -2.45 3.26
CA GLY A 34 -4.65 -1.93 3.99
C GLY A 34 -5.16 -0.66 3.33
N ILE A 35 -6.44 -0.65 2.96
CA ILE A 35 -7.11 0.50 2.36
C ILE A 35 -8.40 0.83 3.09
N ALA A 36 -8.90 2.04 2.89
CA ALA A 36 -10.30 2.33 3.14
C ALA A 36 -11.11 1.94 1.90
N THR A 37 -12.28 1.32 2.09
CA THR A 37 -13.10 0.82 0.98
C THR A 37 -13.54 1.91 -0.01
N CYS A 38 -13.54 3.18 0.41
CA CYS A 38 -13.82 4.33 -0.47
C CYS A 38 -12.81 4.50 -1.61
N PHE A 39 -11.61 3.90 -1.50
CA PHE A 39 -10.59 3.92 -2.55
C PHE A 39 -10.65 2.70 -3.48
N LEU A 40 -11.54 1.73 -3.24
CA LEU A 40 -11.62 0.51 -4.05
C LEU A 40 -11.84 0.81 -5.52
N ASP A 41 -12.81 1.67 -5.85
CA ASP A 41 -13.14 1.97 -7.24
C ASP A 41 -11.95 2.58 -7.98
N SER A 42 -11.22 3.50 -7.33
CA SER A 42 -10.03 4.11 -7.92
C SER A 42 -8.90 3.08 -8.10
N ILE A 43 -8.72 2.17 -7.15
CA ILE A 43 -7.67 1.13 -7.22
C ILE A 43 -8.00 0.10 -8.30
N PHE A 44 -9.27 -0.29 -8.48
CA PHE A 44 -9.65 -1.21 -9.54
C PHE A 44 -9.56 -0.58 -10.94
N GLN A 45 -9.68 0.73 -11.06
CA GLN A 45 -9.52 1.45 -12.33
C GLN A 45 -8.05 1.69 -12.70
N GLN A 46 -7.20 2.04 -11.73
CA GLN A 46 -5.84 2.55 -12.00
C GLN A 46 -4.72 1.62 -11.48
N GLY A 47 -5.07 0.63 -10.66
CA GLY A 47 -4.09 -0.11 -9.87
C GLY A 47 -3.65 0.65 -8.62
N LEU A 48 -2.71 0.05 -7.91
CA LEU A 48 -2.08 0.64 -6.74
C LEU A 48 -0.83 1.40 -7.20
N VAL A 49 -0.97 2.72 -7.29
CA VAL A 49 0.12 3.62 -7.65
C VAL A 49 0.62 4.32 -6.41
N ALA A 50 1.94 4.29 -6.20
CA ALA A 50 2.59 5.07 -5.16
C ALA A 50 2.48 6.55 -5.57
N GLY A 51 1.49 7.27 -5.03
CA GLY A 51 1.22 8.66 -5.41
C GLY A 51 2.37 9.61 -5.03
N LEU A 52 2.20 10.39 -3.95
CA LEU A 52 3.25 11.32 -3.47
C LEU A 52 4.37 10.62 -2.70
N ARG A 53 4.19 9.35 -2.35
CA ARG A 53 5.19 8.52 -1.68
C ARG A 53 5.77 7.62 -2.76
N HIS A 54 7.09 7.60 -2.94
CA HIS A 54 7.76 6.90 -4.04
C HIS A 54 7.51 5.37 -4.12
N TYR A 55 6.95 4.76 -3.07
CA TYR A 55 6.67 3.33 -2.97
C TYR A 55 5.32 3.06 -2.29
N VAL A 56 4.64 1.99 -2.73
CA VAL A 56 3.46 1.40 -2.10
C VAL A 56 3.90 0.54 -0.91
N PRO A 57 3.48 0.87 0.32
CA PRO A 57 3.76 0.05 1.49
C PRO A 57 2.83 -1.17 1.54
N LEU A 58 3.42 -2.34 1.74
CA LEU A 58 2.79 -3.64 1.79
C LEU A 58 3.17 -4.35 3.09
N SER A 59 2.24 -5.11 3.65
CA SER A 59 2.41 -5.87 4.90
C SER A 59 2.32 -7.37 4.63
N THR A 60 3.04 -8.18 5.37
CA THR A 60 2.85 -9.64 5.34
C THR A 60 1.63 -10.10 6.14
N ASP A 61 1.14 -9.25 7.04
CA ASP A 61 0.02 -9.54 7.94
C ASP A 61 -1.25 -8.75 7.58
N GLU A 62 -2.34 -9.47 7.36
CA GLU A 62 -3.66 -8.94 7.05
C GLU A 62 -4.24 -8.13 8.22
N ALA A 63 -4.02 -8.58 9.47
CA ALA A 63 -4.55 -7.90 10.65
C ALA A 63 -3.94 -6.50 10.81
N THR A 64 -2.65 -6.36 10.51
CA THR A 64 -1.95 -5.08 10.47
C THR A 64 -2.51 -4.17 9.37
N ALA A 65 -2.82 -4.70 8.19
CA ALA A 65 -3.44 -3.94 7.10
C ALA A 65 -4.84 -3.42 7.49
N ILE A 66 -5.68 -4.25 8.11
CA ILE A 66 -7.02 -3.87 8.59
C ILE A 66 -6.94 -2.72 9.60
N LYS A 67 -6.03 -2.81 10.59
CA LYS A 67 -5.86 -1.76 11.62
C LYS A 67 -5.49 -0.40 11.02
N VAL A 68 -4.72 -0.37 9.94
CA VAL A 68 -4.36 0.86 9.23
C VAL A 68 -5.58 1.43 8.48
N GLY A 69 -6.37 0.57 7.83
CA GLY A 69 -7.58 0.97 7.10
C GLY A 69 -8.72 1.47 8.00
N GLN A 70 -8.84 0.94 9.23
CA GLN A 70 -9.88 1.30 10.20
C GLN A 70 -9.89 2.80 10.56
N ARG A 71 -8.75 3.49 10.46
CA ARG A 71 -8.63 4.92 10.79
C ARG A 71 -9.43 5.82 9.86
N HIS A 72 -9.81 5.33 8.69
CA HIS A 72 -10.39 6.13 7.60
C HIS A 72 -11.79 5.66 7.16
N GLY A 73 -12.39 4.69 7.84
CA GLY A 73 -13.73 4.20 7.55
C GLY A 73 -13.81 2.68 7.60
N LYS A 74 -14.60 2.08 6.68
CA LYS A 74 -14.65 0.62 6.54
C LYS A 74 -13.26 0.12 6.08
N PRO A 75 -12.57 -0.71 6.88
CA PRO A 75 -11.31 -1.27 6.45
C PRO A 75 -11.56 -2.27 5.32
N GLY A 76 -10.73 -2.21 4.29
CA GLY A 76 -10.65 -3.21 3.24
C GLY A 76 -9.21 -3.68 3.13
N THR A 77 -9.02 -4.96 2.78
CA THR A 77 -7.69 -5.51 2.58
C THR A 77 -7.52 -6.00 1.16
N LEU A 78 -6.43 -5.57 0.54
CA LEU A 78 -6.04 -6.01 -0.79
C LEU A 78 -4.94 -7.04 -0.67
N LYS A 79 -5.21 -8.23 -1.16
CA LYS A 79 -4.25 -9.32 -1.34
C LYS A 79 -3.50 -9.09 -2.65
N ILE A 80 -2.17 -9.10 -2.58
CA ILE A 80 -1.29 -8.83 -3.71
C ILE A 80 -0.40 -10.05 -3.95
N ASN A 81 -0.43 -10.56 -5.18
CA ASN A 81 0.42 -11.68 -5.59
C ASN A 81 1.84 -11.16 -5.91
N ALA A 82 2.64 -11.02 -4.86
CA ALA A 82 3.98 -10.44 -4.96
C ALA A 82 4.98 -11.38 -5.63
N GLN A 83 4.82 -12.70 -5.50
CA GLN A 83 5.62 -13.67 -6.24
C GLN A 83 5.44 -13.51 -7.75
N LEU A 84 4.18 -13.48 -8.23
CA LEU A 84 3.92 -13.35 -9.65
C LEU A 84 4.44 -12.01 -10.19
N MET A 85 4.34 -10.94 -9.41
CA MET A 85 4.96 -9.66 -9.76
C MET A 85 6.49 -9.75 -9.85
N HIS A 86 7.13 -10.41 -8.88
CA HIS A 86 8.59 -10.59 -8.89
C HIS A 86 9.05 -11.41 -10.10
N GLU A 87 8.35 -12.50 -10.44
CA GLU A 87 8.58 -13.30 -11.65
C GLU A 87 8.44 -12.48 -12.94
N GLN A 88 7.62 -11.42 -12.91
CA GLN A 88 7.41 -10.50 -14.02
C GLN A 88 8.42 -9.34 -14.05
N GLY A 89 9.42 -9.37 -13.16
CA GLY A 89 10.51 -8.39 -13.12
C GLY A 89 10.22 -7.15 -12.25
N PHE A 90 9.13 -7.15 -11.47
CA PHE A 90 8.89 -6.06 -10.52
C PHE A 90 9.83 -6.17 -9.33
N LYS A 91 10.44 -5.04 -8.97
CA LYS A 91 11.36 -4.96 -7.83
C LYS A 91 10.59 -4.71 -6.54
N PHE A 92 10.89 -5.54 -5.55
CA PHE A 92 10.40 -5.39 -4.19
C PHE A 92 11.56 -5.08 -3.27
N HIS A 93 11.24 -4.34 -2.22
CA HIS A 93 12.19 -3.86 -1.25
C HIS A 93 11.60 -4.08 0.14
N GLN A 94 12.42 -4.40 1.13
CA GLN A 94 11.96 -4.49 2.52
C GLN A 94 12.61 -3.38 3.33
N ALA A 95 11.80 -2.64 4.08
CA ALA A 95 12.27 -1.69 5.07
C ALA A 95 12.66 -2.41 6.37
N ASP A 96 13.49 -1.77 7.18
CA ASP A 96 14.02 -2.35 8.43
C ASP A 96 12.92 -2.75 9.44
N ASN A 97 11.74 -2.15 9.31
CA ASN A 97 10.55 -2.46 10.13
C ASN A 97 9.72 -3.64 9.59
N GLY A 98 10.19 -4.33 8.56
CA GLY A 98 9.51 -5.47 7.94
C GLY A 98 8.43 -5.10 6.92
N VAL A 99 8.20 -3.81 6.66
CA VAL A 99 7.26 -3.33 5.62
C VAL A 99 7.88 -3.53 4.24
N TRP A 100 7.09 -4.09 3.34
CA TRP A 100 7.46 -4.28 1.94
C TRP A 100 7.11 -3.05 1.11
N LEU A 101 7.95 -2.75 0.13
CA LEU A 101 7.88 -1.55 -0.68
C LEU A 101 8.01 -1.94 -2.16
N THR A 102 7.07 -1.48 -2.97
CA THR A 102 7.09 -1.65 -4.43
C THR A 102 6.67 -0.37 -5.13
N LYS A 103 7.07 -0.15 -6.39
CA LYS A 103 6.77 1.11 -7.09
C LYS A 103 5.30 1.21 -7.49
N SER A 104 4.74 0.12 -8.01
CA SER A 104 3.35 0.06 -8.45
C SER A 104 2.88 -1.39 -8.49
N VAL A 105 1.58 -1.57 -8.29
CA VAL A 105 0.91 -2.86 -8.35
C VAL A 105 -0.24 -2.77 -9.35
N LEU A 106 -0.18 -3.59 -10.41
CA LEU A 106 -1.24 -3.66 -11.40
C LEU A 106 -2.45 -4.42 -10.84
N VAL A 107 -3.65 -4.01 -11.27
CA VAL A 107 -4.93 -4.61 -10.82
C VAL A 107 -4.98 -6.12 -11.02
N LYS A 108 -4.36 -6.66 -12.08
CA LYS A 108 -4.27 -8.11 -12.32
C LYS A 108 -3.60 -8.92 -11.19
N TYR A 109 -2.82 -8.27 -10.34
CA TYR A 109 -2.15 -8.89 -9.20
C TYR A 109 -2.85 -8.61 -7.87
N ILE A 110 -3.94 -7.85 -7.90
CA ILE A 110 -4.70 -7.41 -6.73
C ILE A 110 -5.97 -8.27 -6.64
N SER A 111 -6.26 -8.77 -5.45
CA SER A 111 -7.51 -9.44 -5.11
C SER A 111 -8.06 -8.80 -3.84
N PHE A 112 -9.34 -8.43 -3.84
CA PHE A 112 -10.00 -7.89 -2.65
C PHE A 112 -10.56 -9.03 -1.80
N ASN A 113 -10.32 -8.98 -0.49
CA ASN A 113 -10.84 -9.92 0.50
C ASN A 113 -11.86 -9.24 1.41
#